data_AF-A0A367KS14-F1
#
_entry.id   AF-A0A367KS14-F1
#
_cell.length_a   1.000
_cell.length_b   1.000
_cell.length_c   1.000
_cell.angle_alpha   90.00
_cell.angle_beta   90.00
_cell.angle_gamma   90.00
#
_symmetry.space_group_name_H-M   'P 1'
#
loop_
_entity.id
_entity.type
_entity.pdbx_description
1 polymer ?
#
loop_
_entity_poly.entity_id
_entity_poly.type
_entity_poly.pdbx_seq_one_letter_code
_entity_poly.pdbx_strand_id
1 'polypeptide(L)'
;TDVTPQDSKKLFKYLPTHLNEAAQLKQLIYWSGQETMKNEKPTLNKEMMAAKISADKLKKLFFDSLVNGRIPSYWFTPPVTTHFKQRPNPRNERNLEKIRSLQAAIEDLEKEEEEWKKAMSRVNMFHASSVNTEEKDKELEFGDNYLRELDEDLAARVKEALQPVNDMMIDNDIKDTLFKIKATCQSLEIINEFQSRASKAIDRFHISAARKLRAADNQHENMVKTDYFKTPEESRKELDDDTYKLASDVAANDLAEIRKLIEGMNALVNSQLQLQSVQNEQQPPTEKQNADPPSIDPITHESSVEPKDPVHKPNPEQSAPIEQNPANRPLFSHAAPELPPTGVITEVTHLTSSRTLFFQLAQDATIDPLIIWLRLSFQDPYISGMVLQYKGLDGLWKCLLNRDDSLRRVIKQTLKNNMMLQMRVPREEDLLSSGYMDRRLLALTKPNI
;
A
#
# COMPACT_ATOMS: atom_id res chain seq x y z
N THR A 1 21.94 -9.46 -26.81
CA THR A 1 21.97 -9.20 -28.27
C THR A 1 21.78 -10.53 -28.94
N ASP A 2 20.54 -10.86 -29.29
CA ASP A 2 20.24 -12.07 -30.05
C ASP A 2 20.71 -11.86 -31.49
N VAL A 3 21.78 -12.56 -31.86
CA VAL A 3 22.15 -12.71 -33.27
C VAL A 3 21.07 -13.60 -33.88
N THR A 4 20.26 -13.02 -34.75
CA THR A 4 19.20 -13.75 -35.44
C THR A 4 19.79 -14.94 -36.22
N PRO A 5 19.25 -16.16 -36.07
CA PRO A 5 19.80 -17.38 -36.69
C PRO A 5 19.79 -17.41 -38.23
N GLN A 6 19.31 -16.34 -38.88
CA GLN A 6 19.36 -16.19 -40.34
C GLN A 6 20.71 -15.68 -40.86
N ASP A 7 21.48 -14.92 -40.08
CA ASP A 7 22.77 -14.36 -40.56
C ASP A 7 23.90 -15.38 -40.47
N SER A 8 23.85 -16.30 -39.50
CA SER A 8 24.84 -17.38 -39.37
C SER A 8 24.89 -18.31 -40.60
N LYS A 9 23.76 -18.54 -41.27
CA LYS A 9 23.69 -19.35 -42.51
C LYS A 9 24.37 -18.69 -43.72
N LYS A 10 24.59 -17.37 -43.70
CA LYS A 10 25.26 -16.66 -44.80
C LYS A 10 26.77 -16.90 -44.77
N LEU A 11 27.37 -16.99 -43.58
CA LEU A 11 28.82 -17.19 -43.42
C LEU A 11 29.28 -18.52 -44.00
N PHE A 12 28.49 -19.59 -43.84
CA PHE A 12 28.79 -20.93 -44.38
C PHE A 12 28.87 -20.99 -45.91
N LYS A 13 28.17 -20.10 -46.63
CA LYS A 13 28.14 -20.10 -48.10
C LYS A 13 29.43 -19.60 -48.74
N TYR A 14 30.24 -18.84 -48.00
CA TYR A 14 31.47 -18.22 -48.51
C TYR A 14 32.73 -18.99 -48.14
N LEU A 15 32.61 -20.17 -47.49
CA LEU A 15 33.77 -20.98 -47.16
C LEU A 15 34.31 -21.68 -48.42
N PRO A 16 35.62 -21.53 -48.71
CA PRO A 16 36.23 -22.23 -49.82
C PRO A 16 36.30 -23.75 -49.54
N THR A 17 35.74 -24.54 -50.45
CA THR A 17 35.65 -26.00 -50.32
C THR A 17 36.99 -26.73 -50.44
N HIS A 18 38.04 -26.06 -50.93
CA HIS A 18 39.37 -26.63 -51.12
C HIS A 18 40.28 -26.55 -49.88
N LEU A 19 39.85 -25.84 -48.83
CA LEU A 19 40.61 -25.72 -47.58
C LEU A 19 40.41 -26.95 -46.71
N ASN A 20 41.45 -27.34 -45.97
CA ASN A 20 41.33 -28.34 -44.89
C ASN A 20 40.29 -27.86 -43.86
N GLU A 21 39.50 -28.77 -43.29
CA GLU A 21 38.48 -28.49 -42.29
C GLU A 21 38.99 -27.64 -41.12
N ALA A 22 40.24 -27.83 -40.68
CA ALA A 22 40.85 -27.01 -39.62
C ALA A 22 41.07 -25.54 -40.06
N ALA A 23 41.40 -25.31 -41.33
CA ALA A 23 41.55 -23.98 -41.90
C ALA A 23 40.18 -23.32 -42.16
N GLN A 24 39.20 -24.11 -42.60
CA GLN A 24 37.80 -23.68 -42.70
C GLN A 24 37.27 -23.22 -41.32
N LEU A 25 37.53 -23.99 -40.26
CA LEU A 25 37.15 -23.64 -38.89
C LEU A 25 37.81 -22.32 -38.43
N LYS A 26 39.11 -22.15 -38.66
CA LYS A 26 39.82 -20.90 -38.36
C LYS A 26 39.19 -19.70 -39.07
N GLN A 27 38.88 -19.85 -40.35
CA GLN A 27 38.27 -18.79 -41.16
C GLN A 27 36.87 -18.44 -40.66
N LEU A 28 36.08 -19.43 -40.27
CA LEU A 28 34.74 -19.23 -39.68
C LEU A 28 34.80 -18.51 -38.33
N ILE A 29 35.71 -18.92 -37.44
CA ILE A 29 35.94 -18.27 -36.14
C ILE A 29 36.40 -16.82 -36.34
N TYR A 30 37.30 -16.58 -37.30
CA TYR A 30 37.78 -15.25 -37.61
C TYR A 30 36.67 -14.33 -38.14
N TRP A 31 35.84 -14.81 -39.09
CA TRP A 31 34.75 -14.02 -39.65
C TRP A 31 33.64 -13.72 -38.64
N SER A 32 33.20 -14.73 -37.89
CA SER A 32 32.21 -14.53 -36.81
C SER A 32 32.72 -13.57 -35.74
N GLY A 33 34.01 -13.67 -35.40
CA GLY A 33 34.70 -12.75 -34.52
C GLY A 33 34.75 -11.31 -35.03
N GLN A 34 35.08 -11.10 -36.31
CA GLN A 34 35.06 -9.77 -36.91
C GLN A 34 33.66 -9.16 -36.97
N GLU A 35 32.66 -9.97 -37.31
CA GLU A 35 31.27 -9.49 -37.42
C GLU A 35 30.72 -9.08 -36.06
N THR A 36 31.00 -9.85 -35.01
CA THR A 36 30.63 -9.47 -33.63
C THR A 36 31.31 -8.17 -33.18
N MET A 37 32.58 -7.95 -33.55
CA MET A 37 33.26 -6.67 -33.29
C MET A 37 32.64 -5.49 -34.06
N LYS A 38 32.21 -5.69 -35.32
CA LYS A 38 31.56 -4.64 -36.12
C LYS A 38 30.17 -4.28 -35.58
N ASN A 39 29.44 -5.26 -35.04
CA ASN A 39 28.08 -5.09 -34.54
C ASN A 39 27.99 -4.59 -33.10
N GLU A 40 29.10 -4.50 -32.36
CA GLU A 40 29.14 -3.98 -31.00
C GLU A 40 28.91 -2.45 -30.97
N LYS A 41 27.72 -2.03 -30.54
CA LYS A 41 27.34 -0.61 -30.41
C LYS A 41 28.36 0.20 -29.57
N PRO A 42 28.63 1.46 -29.92
CA PRO A 42 29.48 2.34 -29.13
C PRO A 42 28.84 2.59 -27.74
N THR A 43 29.63 2.44 -26.68
CA THR A 43 29.21 2.67 -25.30
C THR A 43 29.41 4.15 -24.94
N LEU A 44 28.42 4.77 -24.29
CA LEU A 44 28.42 6.21 -23.95
C LEU A 44 29.28 6.57 -22.74
N ASN A 45 29.65 5.62 -21.87
CA ASN A 45 30.36 5.91 -20.62
C ASN A 45 31.90 5.89 -20.80
N LYS A 46 32.61 6.90 -20.30
CA LYS A 46 34.07 7.08 -20.46
C LYS A 46 34.89 5.92 -19.87
N GLU A 47 34.52 5.43 -18.70
CA GLU A 47 35.21 4.28 -18.08
C GLU A 47 34.96 2.98 -18.84
N MET A 48 33.72 2.76 -19.30
CA MET A 48 33.39 1.62 -20.15
C MET A 48 34.10 1.69 -21.51
N MET A 49 34.38 2.90 -22.01
CA MET A 49 35.12 3.09 -23.25
C MET A 49 36.58 2.63 -23.12
N ALA A 50 37.26 2.96 -22.02
CA ALA A 50 38.64 2.49 -21.77
C ALA A 50 38.74 0.96 -21.66
N ALA A 51 37.79 0.34 -20.95
CA ALA A 51 37.68 -1.12 -20.87
C ALA A 51 37.39 -1.73 -22.25
N LYS A 52 36.51 -1.12 -23.04
CA LYS A 52 36.19 -1.58 -24.40
C LYS A 52 37.39 -1.50 -25.34
N ILE A 53 38.15 -0.40 -25.31
CA ILE A 53 39.39 -0.24 -26.09
C ILE A 53 40.39 -1.36 -25.75
N SER A 54 40.53 -1.67 -24.46
CA SER A 54 41.43 -2.73 -23.99
C SER A 54 40.96 -4.11 -24.43
N ALA A 55 39.64 -4.38 -24.34
CA ALA A 55 39.03 -5.60 -24.83
C ALA A 55 39.19 -5.75 -26.35
N ASP A 56 38.98 -4.70 -27.13
CA ASP A 56 39.15 -4.72 -28.59
C ASP A 56 40.61 -4.95 -28.99
N LYS A 57 41.56 -4.38 -28.26
CA LYS A 57 42.99 -4.65 -28.46
C LYS A 57 43.32 -6.14 -28.20
N LEU A 58 42.79 -6.71 -27.11
CA LEU A 58 42.97 -8.13 -26.80
C LEU A 58 42.32 -9.05 -27.83
N LYS A 59 41.10 -8.72 -28.29
CA LYS A 59 40.40 -9.45 -29.35
C LYS A 59 41.24 -9.47 -30.63
N LYS A 60 41.79 -8.33 -31.06
CA LYS A 60 42.68 -8.24 -32.23
C LYS A 60 43.93 -9.11 -32.07
N LEU A 61 44.61 -9.03 -30.93
CA LEU A 61 45.78 -9.87 -30.64
C LEU A 61 45.46 -11.37 -30.65
N PHE A 62 44.27 -11.74 -30.18
CA PHE A 62 43.79 -13.12 -30.24
C PHE A 62 43.58 -13.57 -31.69
N PHE A 63 42.90 -12.77 -32.51
CA PHE A 63 42.69 -13.10 -33.92
C PHE A 63 44.00 -13.17 -34.70
N ASP A 64 44.93 -12.26 -34.45
CA ASP A 64 46.28 -12.31 -35.04
C ASP A 64 47.01 -13.59 -34.62
N SER A 65 46.89 -14.00 -33.36
CA SER A 65 47.48 -15.26 -32.86
C SER A 65 46.84 -16.51 -33.46
N LEU A 66 45.53 -16.46 -33.74
CA LEU A 66 44.78 -17.52 -34.39
C LEU A 66 45.20 -17.68 -35.86
N VAL A 67 45.31 -16.56 -36.59
CA VAL A 67 45.74 -16.54 -38.00
C VAL A 67 47.18 -17.01 -38.15
N ASN A 68 48.07 -16.55 -37.28
CA ASN A 68 49.49 -16.95 -37.27
C ASN A 68 49.72 -18.38 -36.76
N GLY A 69 48.67 -19.12 -36.40
CA GLY A 69 48.77 -20.52 -35.97
C GLY A 69 49.39 -20.74 -34.59
N ARG A 70 49.55 -19.69 -33.77
CA ARG A 70 50.00 -19.85 -32.37
C ARG A 70 48.96 -20.57 -31.51
N ILE A 71 47.69 -20.44 -31.87
CA ILE A 71 46.59 -21.14 -31.23
C ILE A 71 46.28 -22.37 -32.08
N PRO A 72 46.53 -23.59 -31.55
CA PRO A 72 46.14 -24.80 -32.25
C PRO A 72 44.63 -24.84 -32.44
N SER A 73 44.19 -25.24 -33.63
CA SER A 73 42.77 -25.35 -33.96
C SER A 73 42.50 -26.79 -34.38
N TYR A 74 41.92 -27.55 -33.46
CA TYR A 74 41.51 -28.93 -33.66
C TYR A 74 40.01 -29.02 -33.39
N TRP A 75 39.30 -29.88 -34.12
CA TRP A 75 37.89 -30.17 -33.86
C TRP A 75 37.66 -30.88 -32.53
N PHE A 76 38.69 -31.55 -32.03
CA PHE A 76 38.67 -32.30 -30.79
C PHE A 76 39.96 -32.04 -30.02
N THR A 77 39.83 -31.46 -28.83
CA THR A 77 40.89 -31.42 -27.83
C THR A 77 40.51 -32.38 -26.69
N PRO A 78 41.42 -33.28 -26.27
CA PRO A 78 41.18 -34.10 -25.09
C PRO A 78 40.98 -33.18 -23.86
N PRO A 79 40.22 -33.61 -22.85
CA PRO A 79 39.94 -32.80 -21.68
C PRO A 79 41.24 -32.53 -20.92
N VAL A 80 41.81 -31.34 -21.14
CA VAL A 80 42.95 -30.87 -20.35
C VAL A 80 42.38 -30.46 -18.99
N THR A 81 42.82 -31.13 -17.93
CA THR A 81 42.59 -30.74 -16.52
C THR A 81 43.26 -29.39 -16.25
N THR A 82 42.67 -28.34 -16.78
CA THR A 82 43.10 -26.96 -16.57
C THR A 82 42.27 -26.37 -15.45
N HIS A 83 42.95 -25.91 -14.40
CA HIS A 83 42.32 -25.12 -13.35
C HIS A 83 41.87 -23.78 -13.95
N PHE A 84 40.60 -23.69 -14.35
CA PHE A 84 40.01 -22.44 -14.79
C PHE A 84 39.81 -21.52 -13.60
N LYS A 85 40.47 -20.36 -13.60
CA LYS A 85 40.10 -19.26 -12.70
C LYS A 85 38.71 -18.77 -13.12
N GLN A 86 37.70 -19.08 -12.31
CA GLN A 86 36.34 -18.58 -12.54
C GLN A 86 36.32 -17.07 -12.41
N ARG A 87 35.68 -16.39 -13.36
CA ARG A 87 35.46 -14.95 -13.25
C ARG A 87 34.45 -14.68 -12.12
N PRO A 88 34.60 -13.58 -11.37
CA PRO A 88 33.59 -13.18 -10.41
C PRO A 88 32.25 -13.00 -11.11
N ASN A 89 31.17 -13.42 -10.44
CA ASN A 89 29.83 -13.26 -10.97
C ASN A 89 29.49 -11.76 -11.04
N PRO A 90 29.06 -11.22 -12.21
CA PRO A 90 28.72 -9.79 -12.33
C PRO A 90 27.62 -9.33 -11.37
N ARG A 91 26.76 -10.26 -10.92
CA ARG A 91 25.76 -9.96 -9.89
C ARG A 91 26.41 -9.68 -8.53
N ASN A 92 27.51 -10.36 -8.20
CA ASN A 92 28.24 -10.14 -6.95
C ASN A 92 28.93 -8.77 -6.96
N GLU A 93 29.51 -8.35 -8.08
CA GLU A 93 30.12 -7.02 -8.21
C GLU A 93 29.09 -5.90 -8.04
N ARG A 94 27.93 -6.00 -8.69
CA ARG A 94 26.82 -5.04 -8.51
C ARG A 94 26.29 -5.02 -7.08
N ASN A 95 26.19 -6.20 -6.45
CA ASN A 95 25.76 -6.29 -5.05
C ASN A 95 26.78 -5.62 -4.12
N LEU A 96 28.08 -5.79 -4.36
CA LEU A 96 29.13 -5.14 -3.58
C LEU A 96 29.08 -3.61 -3.71
N GLU A 97 28.88 -3.09 -4.92
CA GLU A 97 28.72 -1.65 -5.14
C GLU A 97 27.48 -1.10 -4.44
N LYS A 98 26.35 -1.84 -4.53
CA LYS A 98 25.13 -1.49 -3.80
C LYS A 98 25.32 -1.55 -2.28
N ILE A 99 26.06 -2.51 -1.77
CA ILE A 99 26.37 -2.59 -0.33
C ILE A 99 27.15 -1.35 0.11
N ARG A 100 28.17 -0.94 -0.66
CA ARG A 100 28.94 0.27 -0.35
C ARG A 100 28.09 1.53 -0.38
N SER A 101 27.22 1.68 -1.38
CA SER A 101 26.35 2.87 -1.46
C SER A 101 25.34 2.91 -0.32
N LEU A 102 24.77 1.77 0.07
CA LEU A 102 23.87 1.67 1.22
C LEU A 102 24.59 1.93 2.54
N GLN A 103 25.83 1.45 2.70
CA GLN A 103 26.64 1.74 3.89
C GLN A 103 26.92 3.23 4.04
N ALA A 104 27.29 3.92 2.95
CA ALA A 104 27.49 5.37 2.97
C ALA A 104 26.18 6.12 3.32
N ALA A 105 25.05 5.70 2.74
CA ALA A 105 23.75 6.30 3.05
C ALA A 105 23.33 6.10 4.52
N ILE A 106 23.63 4.94 5.12
CA ILE A 106 23.39 4.69 6.55
C ILE A 106 24.25 5.64 7.39
N GLU A 107 25.54 5.80 7.06
CA GLU A 107 26.43 6.71 7.79
C GLU A 107 25.95 8.17 7.74
N ASP A 108 25.44 8.62 6.59
CA ASP A 108 24.88 9.97 6.45
C ASP A 108 23.59 10.15 7.27
N LEU A 109 22.70 9.15 7.28
CA LEU A 109 21.47 9.17 8.07
C LEU A 109 21.74 9.14 9.59
N GLU A 110 22.76 8.38 10.03
CA GLU A 110 23.17 8.36 11.43
C GLU A 110 23.71 9.73 11.88
N LYS A 111 24.48 10.41 11.03
CA LYS A 111 24.92 11.79 11.29
C LYS A 111 23.74 12.76 11.39
N GLU A 112 22.79 12.66 10.47
CA GLU A 112 21.57 13.47 10.50
C GLU A 112 20.77 13.21 11.79
N GLU A 113 20.58 11.96 12.20
CA GLU A 113 19.89 11.61 13.45
C GLU A 113 20.59 12.24 14.67
N GLU A 114 21.92 12.21 14.73
CA GLU A 114 22.68 12.87 15.79
C GLU A 114 22.48 14.39 15.81
N GLU A 115 22.45 15.03 14.65
CA GLU A 115 22.19 16.46 14.53
C GLU A 115 20.79 16.82 15.04
N TRP A 116 19.78 16.04 14.67
CA TRP A 116 18.41 16.20 15.17
C TRP A 116 18.32 16.00 16.68
N LYS A 117 18.99 14.99 17.24
CA LYS A 117 19.06 14.78 18.70
C LYS A 117 19.70 15.96 19.42
N LYS A 118 20.79 16.51 18.87
CA LYS A 118 21.46 17.70 19.42
C LYS A 118 20.56 18.93 19.34
N ALA A 119 19.87 19.15 18.22
CA ALA A 119 18.93 20.26 18.05
C ALA A 119 17.75 20.17 19.02
N MET A 120 17.13 19.00 19.14
CA MET A 120 16.03 18.73 20.07
C MET A 120 16.46 18.96 21.52
N SER A 121 17.65 18.50 21.90
CA SER A 121 18.20 18.70 23.24
C SER A 121 18.42 20.17 23.56
N ARG A 122 18.86 20.99 22.58
CA ARG A 122 18.99 22.45 22.74
C ARG A 122 17.63 23.12 22.95
N VAL A 123 16.62 22.76 22.15
CA VAL A 123 15.27 23.30 22.29
C VAL A 123 14.67 22.94 23.65
N ASN A 124 14.80 21.69 24.07
CA ASN A 124 14.32 21.23 25.38
C ASN A 124 15.05 21.93 26.53
N MET A 125 16.36 22.13 26.43
CA MET A 125 17.15 22.86 27.43
C MET A 125 16.74 24.33 27.50
N PHE A 126 16.50 24.97 26.35
CA PHE A 126 15.99 26.34 26.27
C PHE A 126 14.62 26.44 26.94
N HIS A 127 13.67 25.58 26.56
CA HIS A 127 12.33 25.55 27.14
C HIS A 127 12.36 25.30 28.66
N ALA A 128 13.16 24.33 29.14
CA ALA A 128 13.33 24.06 30.56
C ALA A 128 13.95 25.26 31.30
N SER A 129 14.88 25.98 30.68
CA SER A 129 15.44 27.21 31.27
C SER A 129 14.41 28.33 31.35
N SER A 130 13.61 28.54 30.31
CA SER A 130 12.56 29.58 30.26
C SER A 130 11.46 29.34 31.29
N VAL A 131 11.00 28.09 31.43
CA VAL A 131 9.94 27.72 32.39
C VAL A 131 10.42 27.85 33.84
N ASN A 132 11.71 27.60 34.11
CA ASN A 132 12.27 27.75 35.46
C ASN A 132 12.62 29.20 35.83
N THR A 133 12.73 30.11 34.84
CA THR A 133 12.91 31.55 35.08
C THR A 133 11.61 32.32 35.29
N GLU A 134 10.45 31.68 35.16
CA GLU A 134 9.21 32.25 35.68
C GLU A 134 9.23 32.16 37.22
N GLU A 135 9.82 33.21 37.80
CA GLU A 135 9.79 33.56 39.21
C GLU A 135 8.37 33.36 39.76
N LYS A 136 8.19 32.31 40.57
CA LYS A 136 6.99 32.03 41.35
C LYS A 136 6.60 33.10 42.36
N ASP A 137 7.36 34.19 42.49
CA ASP A 137 7.18 35.19 43.55
C ASP A 137 7.05 36.64 43.04
N LYS A 138 6.80 36.84 41.74
CA LYS A 138 6.21 38.10 41.27
C LYS A 138 4.81 37.78 40.80
N GLU A 139 3.87 37.83 41.75
CA GLU A 139 2.54 38.35 41.40
C GLU A 139 2.82 39.59 40.55
N LEU A 140 2.57 39.49 39.24
CA LEU A 140 2.38 40.66 38.42
C LEU A 140 1.15 41.33 39.02
N GLU A 141 1.37 42.19 40.01
CA GLU A 141 0.45 43.25 40.37
C GLU A 141 0.31 44.06 39.09
N PHE A 142 -0.64 43.67 38.24
CA PHE A 142 -1.25 44.56 37.28
C PHE A 142 -1.92 45.65 38.11
N GLY A 143 -1.14 46.60 38.62
CA GLY A 143 -1.67 47.73 39.36
C GLY A 143 -2.75 48.39 38.53
N ASP A 144 -3.87 48.75 39.16
CA ASP A 144 -5.14 49.23 38.57
C ASP A 144 -5.02 50.44 37.59
N ASN A 145 -3.80 50.89 37.29
CA ASN A 145 -3.49 52.03 36.44
C ASN A 145 -3.39 51.71 34.94
N TYR A 146 -3.27 50.45 34.51
CA TYR A 146 -3.16 50.14 33.06
C TYR A 146 -4.42 50.52 32.26
N LEU A 147 -5.59 50.55 32.92
CA LEU A 147 -6.85 50.94 32.29
C LEU A 147 -7.04 52.45 32.16
N ARG A 148 -6.20 53.29 32.79
CA ARG A 148 -6.31 54.76 32.67
C ARG A 148 -5.70 55.34 31.41
N GLU A 149 -4.81 54.60 30.75
CA GLU A 149 -4.15 55.02 29.50
C GLU A 149 -4.87 54.51 28.24
N LEU A 150 -5.91 53.68 28.40
CA LEU A 150 -6.75 53.22 27.30
C LEU A 150 -7.88 54.22 27.05
N ASP A 151 -8.09 54.58 25.79
CA ASP A 151 -9.23 55.38 25.36
C ASP A 151 -10.55 54.80 25.90
N GLU A 152 -11.51 55.66 26.23
CA GLU A 152 -12.75 55.29 26.93
C GLU A 152 -13.52 54.14 26.25
N ASP A 153 -13.47 54.07 24.92
CA ASP A 153 -14.07 53.00 24.11
C ASP A 153 -13.33 51.64 24.24
N LEU A 154 -12.01 51.68 24.39
CA LEU A 154 -11.18 50.49 24.59
C LEU A 154 -11.28 50.01 26.04
N ALA A 155 -11.32 50.94 27.00
CA ALA A 155 -11.58 50.62 28.39
C ALA A 155 -12.97 49.97 28.57
N ALA A 156 -14.00 50.44 27.87
CA ALA A 156 -15.33 49.84 27.89
C ALA A 156 -15.34 48.41 27.33
N ARG A 157 -14.67 48.15 26.20
CA ARG A 157 -14.56 46.78 25.62
C ARG A 157 -13.76 45.83 26.49
N VAL A 158 -12.67 46.29 27.10
CA VAL A 158 -11.88 45.46 28.02
C VAL A 158 -12.67 45.17 29.29
N LYS A 159 -13.47 46.13 29.77
CA LYS A 159 -14.34 45.95 30.94
C LYS A 159 -15.52 45.01 30.65
N GLU A 160 -16.04 44.99 29.42
CA GLU A 160 -17.02 44.02 28.93
C GLU A 160 -16.40 42.61 28.81
N ALA A 161 -15.19 42.49 28.27
CA ALA A 161 -14.47 41.22 28.17
C ALA A 161 -14.03 40.65 29.53
N LEU A 162 -13.83 41.52 30.53
CA LEU A 162 -13.51 41.15 31.91
C LEU A 162 -14.75 40.93 32.79
N GLN A 163 -15.97 41.16 32.28
CA GLN A 163 -17.14 40.72 33.03
C GLN A 163 -17.06 39.20 33.17
N PRO A 164 -17.24 38.64 34.38
CA PRO A 164 -17.20 37.20 34.59
C PRO A 164 -18.30 36.58 33.72
N VAL A 165 -17.89 35.97 32.60
CA VAL A 165 -18.76 35.14 31.78
C VAL A 165 -19.30 34.08 32.72
N ASN A 166 -20.63 33.95 32.81
CA ASN A 166 -21.26 32.95 33.68
C ASN A 166 -20.70 31.56 33.33
N ASP A 167 -19.79 31.09 34.17
CA ASP A 167 -18.79 30.03 33.94
C ASP A 167 -19.37 28.61 33.85
N MET A 168 -20.70 28.46 33.86
CA MET A 168 -21.32 27.13 33.84
C MET A 168 -21.19 26.41 32.50
N MET A 169 -21.07 27.10 31.36
CA MET A 169 -20.85 26.43 30.07
C MET A 169 -19.38 26.04 29.87
N ILE A 170 -18.44 26.90 30.28
CA ILE A 170 -17.01 26.64 30.12
C ILE A 170 -16.56 25.46 31.00
N ASP A 171 -17.06 25.37 32.24
CA ASP A 171 -16.74 24.25 33.13
C ASP A 171 -17.30 22.91 32.61
N ASN A 172 -18.45 22.91 31.90
CA ASN A 172 -19.00 21.71 31.28
C ASN A 172 -18.21 21.28 30.04
N ASP A 173 -17.79 22.23 29.19
CA ASP A 173 -16.97 21.92 28.02
C ASP A 173 -15.56 21.45 28.42
N ILE A 174 -14.98 22.03 29.48
CA ILE A 174 -13.71 21.58 30.06
C ILE A 174 -13.85 20.17 30.64
N LYS A 175 -14.95 19.87 31.34
CA LYS A 175 -15.19 18.51 31.86
C LYS A 175 -15.40 17.50 30.75
N ASP A 176 -16.14 17.84 29.70
CA ASP A 176 -16.36 16.95 28.55
C ASP A 176 -15.06 16.70 27.78
N THR A 177 -14.25 17.74 27.57
CA THR A 177 -12.93 17.58 26.93
C THR A 177 -11.97 16.77 27.79
N LEU A 178 -11.91 17.00 29.11
CA LEU A 178 -11.13 16.18 30.04
C LEU A 178 -11.58 14.71 30.04
N PHE A 179 -12.90 14.48 29.99
CA PHE A 179 -13.45 13.12 29.88
C PHE A 179 -13.02 12.44 28.58
N LYS A 180 -13.12 13.14 27.44
CA LYS A 180 -12.66 12.64 26.14
C LYS A 180 -11.17 12.34 26.15
N ILE A 181 -10.34 13.23 26.69
CA ILE A 181 -8.89 13.02 26.83
C ILE A 181 -8.62 11.76 27.66
N LYS A 182 -9.30 11.59 28.80
CA LYS A 182 -9.14 10.42 29.66
C LYS A 182 -9.52 9.12 28.95
N ALA A 183 -10.63 9.12 28.20
CA ALA A 183 -11.06 7.98 27.40
C ALA A 183 -10.03 7.66 26.29
N THR A 184 -9.48 8.67 25.62
CA THR A 184 -8.43 8.48 24.61
C THR A 184 -7.16 7.90 25.25
N CYS A 185 -6.70 8.42 26.39
CA CYS A 185 -5.54 7.87 27.10
C CYS A 185 -5.72 6.39 27.45
N GLN A 186 -6.89 6.01 27.99
CA GLN A 186 -7.21 4.61 28.28
C GLN A 186 -7.19 3.74 27.01
N SER A 187 -7.74 4.24 25.90
CA SER A 187 -7.70 3.52 24.62
C SER A 187 -6.26 3.30 24.11
N LEU A 188 -5.39 4.30 24.28
CA LEU A 188 -3.97 4.21 23.92
C LEU A 188 -3.21 3.22 24.81
N GLU A 189 -3.50 3.18 26.11
CA GLU A 189 -2.94 2.18 27.03
C GLU A 189 -3.31 0.75 26.61
N ILE A 190 -4.58 0.51 26.26
CA ILE A 190 -5.05 -0.79 25.78
C ILE A 190 -4.35 -1.19 24.48
N ILE A 191 -4.21 -0.25 23.53
CA ILE A 191 -3.50 -0.50 22.26
C ILE A 191 -2.03 -0.84 22.52
N ASN A 192 -1.36 -0.09 23.40
CA ASN A 192 0.04 -0.33 23.75
C ASN A 192 0.23 -1.70 24.42
N GLU A 193 -0.66 -2.08 25.34
CA GLU A 193 -0.63 -3.40 25.96
C GLU A 193 -0.84 -4.51 24.92
N PHE A 194 -1.77 -4.32 23.99
CA PHE A 194 -1.99 -5.24 22.87
C PHE A 194 -0.73 -5.39 22.01
N GLN A 195 -0.11 -4.28 21.60
CA GLN A 195 1.12 -4.29 20.81
C GLN A 195 2.26 -5.02 21.54
N SER A 196 2.41 -4.78 22.85
CA SER A 196 3.40 -5.48 23.67
C SER A 196 3.15 -6.99 23.72
N ARG A 197 1.89 -7.41 23.90
CA ARG A 197 1.51 -8.84 23.90
C ARG A 197 1.71 -9.48 22.53
N ALA A 198 1.37 -8.79 21.45
CA ALA A 198 1.57 -9.25 20.08
C ALA A 198 3.06 -9.42 19.74
N SER A 199 3.90 -8.44 20.09
CA SER A 199 5.36 -8.53 19.93
C SER A 199 5.94 -9.74 20.67
N LYS A 200 5.55 -9.96 21.93
CA LYS A 200 5.98 -11.15 22.70
C LYS A 200 5.49 -12.47 22.09
N ALA A 201 4.33 -12.48 21.44
CA ALA A 201 3.84 -13.67 20.74
C ALA A 201 4.68 -13.96 19.48
N ILE A 202 4.98 -12.93 18.69
CA ILE A 202 5.83 -13.03 17.50
C ILE A 202 7.25 -13.48 17.87
N ASP A 203 7.82 -12.96 18.97
CA ASP A 203 9.14 -13.40 19.44
C ASP A 203 9.15 -14.89 19.81
N ARG A 204 8.09 -15.37 20.48
CA ARG A 204 7.95 -16.81 20.78
C ARG A 204 7.87 -17.65 19.51
N PHE A 205 7.17 -17.16 18.49
CA PHE A 205 7.11 -17.83 17.19
C PHE A 205 8.49 -17.87 16.52
N HIS A 206 9.23 -16.76 16.47
CA HIS A 206 10.58 -16.73 15.91
C HIS A 206 11.55 -17.65 16.66
N ILE A 207 11.51 -17.68 17.99
CA ILE A 207 12.34 -18.59 18.79
C ILE A 207 12.00 -20.05 18.49
N SER A 208 10.71 -20.38 18.36
CA SER A 208 10.26 -21.74 18.01
C SER A 208 10.72 -22.15 16.60
N ALA A 209 10.53 -21.27 15.61
CA ALA A 209 10.95 -21.48 14.24
C ALA A 209 12.48 -21.65 14.14
N ALA A 210 13.25 -20.79 14.80
CA ALA A 210 14.71 -20.88 14.84
C ALA A 210 15.19 -22.20 15.49
N ARG A 211 14.51 -22.66 16.55
CA ARG A 211 14.80 -23.96 17.18
C ARG A 211 14.54 -25.12 16.23
N LYS A 212 13.43 -25.10 15.51
CA LYS A 212 13.10 -26.13 14.50
C LYS A 212 14.11 -26.13 13.35
N LEU A 213 14.52 -24.96 12.87
CA LEU A 213 15.51 -24.84 11.80
C LEU A 213 16.86 -25.45 12.22
N ARG A 214 17.33 -25.14 13.44
CA ARG A 214 18.57 -25.75 13.99
C ARG A 214 18.44 -27.26 14.17
N ALA A 215 17.27 -27.77 14.55
CA ALA A 215 17.05 -29.20 14.67
C ALA A 215 17.12 -29.90 13.30
N ALA A 216 16.56 -29.30 12.25
CA ALA A 216 16.64 -29.80 10.88
C ALA A 216 18.09 -29.78 10.34
N ASP A 217 18.85 -28.71 10.58
CA ASP A 217 20.27 -28.64 10.21
C ASP A 217 21.09 -29.75 10.89
N ASN A 218 20.88 -29.97 12.19
CA ASN A 218 21.55 -31.03 12.94
C ASN A 218 21.16 -32.44 12.41
N GLN A 219 19.91 -32.65 12.00
CA GLN A 219 19.48 -33.91 11.39
C GLN A 219 20.13 -34.12 10.01
N HIS A 220 20.21 -33.08 9.19
CA HIS A 220 20.90 -33.14 7.90
C HIS A 220 22.40 -33.44 8.06
N GLU A 221 23.07 -32.84 9.04
CA GLU A 221 24.48 -33.13 9.34
C GLU A 221 24.70 -34.59 9.78
N ASN A 222 23.73 -35.17 10.51
CA ASN A 222 23.79 -36.58 10.92
C ASN A 222 23.47 -37.56 9.79
N MET A 223 22.54 -37.24 8.88
CA MET A 223 22.27 -38.04 7.67
C MET A 223 23.48 -38.07 6.72
N VAL A 224 24.12 -36.93 6.50
CA VAL A 224 25.31 -36.83 5.63
C VAL A 224 26.49 -37.65 6.18
N LYS A 225 26.54 -37.92 7.48
CA LYS A 225 27.58 -38.75 8.11
C LYS A 225 27.26 -40.25 8.11
N THR A 226 26.01 -40.67 7.88
CA THR A 226 25.58 -42.07 8.06
C THR A 226 25.22 -42.81 6.77
N ASP A 227 24.94 -42.14 5.66
CA ASP A 227 24.55 -42.81 4.41
C ASP A 227 25.59 -42.67 3.30
N TYR A 228 26.55 -43.60 3.27
CA TYR A 228 27.40 -43.87 2.11
C TYR A 228 27.02 -45.17 1.36
N PHE A 229 25.92 -45.84 1.71
CA PHE A 229 25.62 -47.19 1.18
C PHE A 229 24.15 -47.53 0.86
N LYS A 230 23.28 -46.56 0.60
CA LYS A 230 21.92 -46.85 0.09
C LYS A 230 21.66 -46.24 -1.29
N THR A 231 21.04 -47.04 -2.14
CA THR A 231 20.76 -46.73 -3.55
C THR A 231 19.69 -45.64 -3.71
N PRO A 232 19.82 -44.72 -4.68
CA PRO A 232 19.11 -43.42 -4.71
C PRO A 232 17.59 -43.46 -4.91
N GLU A 233 17.00 -44.60 -5.24
CA GLU A 233 15.58 -44.69 -5.65
C GLU A 233 14.60 -44.96 -4.50
N GLU A 234 15.01 -45.66 -3.44
CA GLU A 234 14.12 -45.94 -2.30
C GLU A 234 14.05 -44.75 -1.32
N SER A 235 15.16 -44.03 -1.11
CA SER A 235 15.22 -42.86 -0.22
C SER A 235 14.38 -41.67 -0.69
N ARG A 236 14.02 -41.59 -1.99
CA ARG A 236 13.20 -40.48 -2.52
C ARG A 236 11.71 -40.62 -2.21
N LYS A 237 11.19 -41.83 -1.98
CA LYS A 237 9.76 -42.03 -1.71
C LYS A 237 9.41 -41.88 -0.23
N GLU A 238 10.31 -42.24 0.68
CA GLU A 238 10.09 -42.06 2.13
C GLU A 238 10.22 -40.58 2.57
N LEU A 239 11.13 -39.81 1.95
CA LEU A 239 11.36 -38.42 2.36
C LEU A 239 10.17 -37.50 2.04
N ASP A 240 9.43 -37.75 0.97
CA ASP A 240 8.32 -36.88 0.55
C ASP A 240 7.08 -37.03 1.46
N ASP A 241 6.85 -38.21 2.04
CA ASP A 241 5.63 -38.50 2.83
C ASP A 241 5.74 -37.99 4.28
N ASP A 242 6.93 -38.13 4.90
CA ASP A 242 7.17 -37.64 6.27
C ASP A 242 7.30 -36.11 6.32
N THR A 243 7.88 -35.50 5.27
CA THR A 243 8.00 -34.03 5.18
C THR A 243 6.62 -33.38 5.00
N TYR A 244 5.70 -34.02 4.26
CA TYR A 244 4.33 -33.54 4.08
C TYR A 244 3.50 -33.62 5.37
N LYS A 245 3.61 -34.71 6.13
CA LYS A 245 2.91 -34.84 7.42
C LYS A 245 3.38 -33.81 8.44
N LEU A 246 4.69 -33.61 8.56
CA LEU A 246 5.23 -32.63 9.52
C LEU A 246 4.82 -31.19 9.17
N ALA A 247 4.80 -30.85 7.87
CA ALA A 247 4.33 -29.53 7.42
C ALA A 247 2.83 -29.33 7.69
N SER A 248 2.01 -30.36 7.51
CA SER A 248 0.57 -30.32 7.77
C SER A 248 0.25 -30.13 9.26
N ASP A 249 0.92 -30.86 10.14
CA ASP A 249 0.68 -30.77 11.60
C ASP A 249 1.12 -29.41 12.17
N VAL A 250 2.21 -28.84 11.64
CA VAL A 250 2.65 -27.49 12.02
C VAL A 250 1.65 -26.44 11.54
N ALA A 251 1.17 -26.54 10.30
CA ALA A 251 0.16 -25.62 9.77
C ALA A 251 -1.15 -25.71 10.57
N ALA A 252 -1.57 -26.91 10.99
CA ALA A 252 -2.77 -27.12 11.79
C ALA A 252 -2.67 -26.48 13.18
N ASN A 253 -1.51 -26.58 13.84
CA ASN A 253 -1.29 -25.95 15.14
C ASN A 253 -1.29 -24.42 15.05
N ASP A 254 -0.64 -23.84 14.04
CA ASP A 254 -0.59 -22.39 13.84
C ASP A 254 -2.00 -21.84 13.55
N LEU A 255 -2.82 -22.56 12.78
CA LEU A 255 -4.22 -22.20 12.51
C LEU A 255 -5.09 -22.22 13.77
N ALA A 256 -4.81 -23.14 14.70
CA ALA A 256 -5.51 -23.21 15.97
C ALA A 256 -5.15 -22.04 16.91
N GLU A 257 -3.90 -21.60 16.94
CA GLU A 257 -3.49 -20.42 17.71
C GLU A 257 -4.10 -19.12 17.15
N ILE A 258 -4.14 -18.98 15.81
CA ILE A 258 -4.77 -17.83 15.16
C ILE A 258 -6.28 -17.77 15.48
N ARG A 259 -6.98 -18.91 15.49
CA ARG A 259 -8.40 -18.96 15.89
C ARG A 259 -8.61 -18.51 17.33
N LYS A 260 -7.79 -18.98 18.27
CA LYS A 260 -7.87 -18.54 19.68
C LYS A 260 -7.65 -17.04 19.83
N LEU A 261 -6.75 -16.44 19.03
CA LEU A 261 -6.54 -15.00 19.04
C LEU A 261 -7.76 -14.24 18.54
N ILE A 262 -8.36 -14.69 17.43
CA ILE A 262 -9.58 -14.08 16.85
C ILE A 262 -10.76 -14.17 17.84
N GLU A 263 -10.94 -15.32 18.49
CA GLU A 263 -11.97 -15.51 19.52
C GLU A 263 -11.76 -14.57 20.71
N GLY A 264 -10.50 -14.38 21.16
CA GLY A 264 -10.16 -13.42 22.20
C GLY A 264 -10.46 -11.96 21.81
N MET A 265 -10.19 -11.58 20.55
CA MET A 265 -10.52 -10.24 20.04
C MET A 265 -12.03 -10.01 19.99
N ASN A 266 -12.80 -10.98 19.51
CA ASN A 266 -14.26 -10.88 19.46
C ASN A 266 -14.86 -10.77 20.87
N ALA A 267 -14.34 -11.50 21.85
CA ALA A 267 -14.76 -11.39 23.25
C ALA A 267 -14.49 -9.99 23.82
N LEU A 268 -13.34 -9.39 23.51
CA LEU A 268 -12.98 -8.04 23.96
C LEU A 268 -13.90 -6.97 23.35
N VAL A 269 -14.16 -7.05 22.04
CA VAL A 269 -15.05 -6.11 21.33
C VAL A 269 -16.47 -6.20 21.89
N ASN A 270 -16.98 -7.41 22.12
CA ASN A 270 -18.31 -7.59 22.69
C ASN A 270 -18.41 -7.05 24.13
N SER A 271 -17.36 -7.22 24.94
CA SER A 271 -17.29 -6.63 26.29
C SER A 271 -17.35 -5.09 26.24
N GLN A 272 -16.67 -4.47 25.28
CA GLN A 272 -16.70 -3.01 25.11
C GLN A 272 -18.08 -2.50 24.65
N LEU A 273 -18.74 -3.24 23.76
CA LEU A 273 -20.12 -2.94 23.33
C LEU A 273 -21.12 -3.03 24.50
N GLN A 274 -20.93 -3.99 25.39
CA GLN A 274 -21.80 -4.17 26.55
C GLN A 274 -21.62 -3.06 27.60
N LEU A 275 -20.42 -2.47 27.73
CA LEU A 275 -20.20 -1.30 28.58
C LEU A 275 -20.87 -0.03 28.04
N GLN A 276 -21.00 0.11 26.71
CA GLN A 276 -21.67 1.25 26.10
C GLN A 276 -23.21 1.18 26.24
N SER A 277 -23.81 -0.01 26.20
CA SER A 277 -25.26 -0.13 26.35
C SER A 277 -25.73 0.20 27.77
N VAL A 278 -24.95 -0.14 28.80
CA VAL A 278 -25.29 0.17 30.21
C VAL A 278 -25.23 1.68 30.50
N GLN A 279 -24.40 2.45 29.80
CA GLN A 279 -24.35 3.91 29.97
C GLN A 279 -25.54 4.65 29.34
N ASN A 280 -26.15 4.11 28.28
CA ASN A 280 -27.29 4.75 27.61
C ASN A 280 -28.63 4.55 28.35
N GLU A 281 -28.74 3.58 29.26
CA GLU A 281 -29.97 3.38 30.05
C GLU A 281 -30.07 4.24 31.33
N GLN A 282 -29.05 5.04 31.66
CA GLN A 282 -29.04 5.86 32.88
C GLN A 282 -29.32 7.36 32.68
N GLN A 283 -29.71 7.82 31.48
CA GLN A 283 -30.17 9.20 31.31
C GLN A 283 -31.68 9.34 31.54
N PRO A 284 -32.13 10.16 32.51
CA PRO A 284 -33.55 10.43 32.72
C PRO A 284 -34.14 11.26 31.55
N PRO A 285 -35.40 11.04 31.17
CA PRO A 285 -36.02 11.68 30.02
C PRO A 285 -36.20 13.18 30.27
N THR A 286 -35.61 14.01 29.40
CA THR A 286 -35.78 15.47 29.43
C THR A 286 -37.01 15.85 28.61
N GLU A 287 -37.99 16.46 29.29
CA GLU A 287 -39.20 17.07 28.73
C GLU A 287 -38.84 18.15 27.70
N LYS A 288 -39.31 17.99 26.45
CA LYS A 288 -39.22 19.02 25.41
C LYS A 288 -40.48 19.87 25.39
N GLN A 289 -40.35 21.16 25.72
CA GLN A 289 -41.37 22.17 25.49
C GLN A 289 -41.31 22.69 24.04
N ASN A 290 -42.49 22.76 23.42
CA ASN A 290 -42.75 23.32 22.09
C ASN A 290 -42.70 24.86 22.13
N ALA A 291 -42.09 25.48 21.12
CA ALA A 291 -42.32 26.88 20.78
C ALA A 291 -42.29 27.03 19.24
N ASP A 292 -43.41 27.53 18.69
CA ASP A 292 -43.62 27.84 17.27
C ASP A 292 -42.85 29.10 16.83
N PRO A 293 -42.45 29.22 15.55
CA PRO A 293 -41.98 30.48 14.96
C PRO A 293 -43.12 31.25 14.25
N PRO A 294 -43.08 32.59 14.18
CA PRO A 294 -44.12 33.39 13.54
C PRO A 294 -43.90 33.57 12.02
N SER A 295 -45.03 33.56 11.29
CA SER A 295 -45.18 33.89 9.87
C SER A 295 -44.85 35.35 9.55
N ILE A 296 -44.26 35.58 8.37
CA ILE A 296 -44.12 36.89 7.72
C ILE A 296 -44.86 36.85 6.38
N ASP A 297 -45.79 37.78 6.18
CA ASP A 297 -46.56 38.01 4.95
C ASP A 297 -45.71 38.67 3.84
N PRO A 298 -45.98 38.41 2.55
CA PRO A 298 -45.49 39.24 1.45
C PRO A 298 -46.57 40.17 0.89
N ILE A 299 -46.17 41.42 0.66
CA ILE A 299 -46.95 42.52 0.07
C ILE A 299 -47.06 42.36 -1.44
N THR A 300 -48.28 42.54 -1.93
CA THR A 300 -48.72 42.62 -3.34
C THR A 300 -48.38 43.97 -3.97
N HIS A 301 -47.94 43.99 -5.23
CA HIS A 301 -48.18 45.13 -6.13
C HIS A 301 -48.54 44.64 -7.55
N GLU A 302 -49.71 45.10 -8.01
CA GLU A 302 -50.31 44.96 -9.33
C GLU A 302 -49.62 45.85 -10.39
N SER A 303 -49.68 45.41 -11.66
CA SER A 303 -50.17 46.14 -12.86
C SER A 303 -49.75 45.34 -14.11
N SER A 304 -50.61 44.55 -14.78
CA SER A 304 -51.66 44.91 -15.75
C SER A 304 -51.14 45.57 -17.04
N VAL A 305 -51.19 44.83 -18.18
CA VAL A 305 -51.80 45.20 -19.48
C VAL A 305 -51.80 43.98 -20.44
N GLU A 306 -53.01 43.60 -20.87
CA GLU A 306 -53.46 42.61 -21.88
C GLU A 306 -53.47 43.23 -23.32
N PRO A 307 -54.09 42.67 -24.40
CA PRO A 307 -54.42 41.27 -24.81
C PRO A 307 -54.19 40.98 -26.32
N LYS A 308 -54.36 39.70 -26.75
CA LYS A 308 -55.27 39.21 -27.86
C LYS A 308 -54.91 37.81 -28.42
N ASP A 309 -55.64 36.78 -27.97
CA ASP A 309 -56.54 35.82 -28.70
C ASP A 309 -56.31 35.38 -30.18
N PRO A 310 -56.94 34.27 -30.66
CA PRO A 310 -57.35 32.99 -30.01
C PRO A 310 -57.16 31.74 -30.93
N VAL A 311 -57.63 30.54 -30.50
CA VAL A 311 -58.45 29.55 -31.26
C VAL A 311 -58.11 28.03 -31.03
N HIS A 312 -59.11 27.33 -30.47
CA HIS A 312 -59.57 25.92 -30.63
C HIS A 312 -58.90 24.69 -29.94
N LYS A 313 -59.66 24.16 -28.96
CA LYS A 313 -60.18 22.77 -28.67
C LYS A 313 -59.95 21.65 -29.74
N PRO A 314 -60.18 20.32 -29.43
CA PRO A 314 -60.82 19.71 -28.24
C PRO A 314 -60.15 18.44 -27.62
N ASN A 315 -60.73 18.06 -26.47
CA ASN A 315 -60.73 16.79 -25.70
C ASN A 315 -61.17 15.54 -26.55
N PRO A 316 -61.11 14.25 -26.08
CA PRO A 316 -61.87 13.78 -24.89
C PRO A 316 -61.31 12.56 -24.09
N GLU A 317 -61.99 12.30 -22.95
CA GLU A 317 -62.15 11.01 -22.23
C GLU A 317 -60.99 10.55 -21.31
N GLN A 318 -61.18 10.06 -20.06
CA GLN A 318 -62.32 9.37 -19.47
C GLN A 318 -62.23 9.29 -17.92
N SER A 319 -63.36 9.56 -17.25
CA SER A 319 -63.94 8.91 -16.03
C SER A 319 -63.19 8.72 -14.69
N ALA A 320 -63.75 9.44 -13.68
CA ALA A 320 -64.10 9.08 -12.29
C ALA A 320 -63.00 8.70 -11.26
N PRO A 321 -63.12 9.19 -10.00
CA PRO A 321 -63.80 8.35 -9.00
C PRO A 321 -64.68 9.10 -7.97
N ILE A 322 -65.42 8.26 -7.24
CA ILE A 322 -66.44 8.48 -6.22
C ILE A 322 -65.84 8.89 -4.86
N GLU A 323 -66.56 9.76 -4.16
CA GLU A 323 -66.40 10.17 -2.76
C GLU A 323 -66.24 9.02 -1.75
N GLN A 324 -65.36 9.21 -0.77
CA GLN A 324 -65.62 8.79 0.62
C GLN A 324 -64.79 9.59 1.64
N ASN A 325 -65.46 9.89 2.75
CA ASN A 325 -65.13 10.79 3.85
C ASN A 325 -63.89 10.39 4.70
N PRO A 326 -63.27 11.32 5.46
CA PRO A 326 -62.07 11.08 6.24
C PRO A 326 -62.38 10.81 7.72
N ALA A 327 -62.10 9.60 8.21
CA ALA A 327 -61.96 9.34 9.65
C ALA A 327 -61.23 8.01 9.88
N ASN A 328 -59.92 8.09 10.19
CA ASN A 328 -59.13 7.20 11.06
C ASN A 328 -57.66 7.21 10.63
N ARG A 329 -56.87 8.06 11.28
CA ARG A 329 -55.40 7.95 11.32
C ARG A 329 -55.00 7.04 12.48
N PRO A 330 -54.37 5.89 12.25
CA PRO A 330 -53.48 5.31 13.25
C PRO A 330 -52.14 6.03 13.19
N LEU A 331 -51.87 6.83 14.23
CA LEU A 331 -50.52 7.22 14.62
C LEU A 331 -49.76 5.96 15.08
N PHE A 332 -48.46 5.91 14.76
CA PHE A 332 -47.49 4.86 15.08
C PHE A 332 -47.47 3.65 14.14
N SER A 333 -46.93 3.87 12.93
CA SER A 333 -46.20 2.82 12.21
C SER A 333 -44.77 2.82 12.71
N HIS A 334 -44.42 1.91 13.62
CA HIS A 334 -43.02 1.59 13.90
C HIS A 334 -42.41 1.01 12.62
N ALA A 335 -41.52 1.77 11.99
CA ALA A 335 -40.73 1.30 10.86
C ALA A 335 -40.03 0.00 11.28
N ALA A 336 -40.30 -1.08 10.56
CA ALA A 336 -39.53 -2.30 10.69
C ALA A 336 -38.04 -1.95 10.45
N PRO A 337 -37.10 -2.49 11.24
CA PRO A 337 -35.69 -2.23 11.02
C PRO A 337 -35.33 -2.69 9.61
N GLU A 338 -34.96 -1.75 8.75
CA GLU A 338 -34.45 -2.06 7.42
C GLU A 338 -33.27 -3.02 7.58
N LEU A 339 -33.39 -4.20 6.97
CA LEU A 339 -32.30 -5.15 6.87
C LEU A 339 -31.06 -4.40 6.34
N PRO A 340 -29.87 -4.61 6.91
CA PRO A 340 -28.68 -3.88 6.52
C PRO A 340 -28.49 -4.00 5.00
N PRO A 341 -28.14 -2.89 4.32
CA PRO A 341 -28.07 -2.83 2.87
C PRO A 341 -27.18 -3.97 2.35
N THR A 342 -27.69 -4.71 1.37
CA THR A 342 -27.05 -5.92 0.82
C THR A 342 -25.75 -5.55 0.07
N GLY A 343 -24.65 -5.40 0.82
CA GLY A 343 -23.34 -5.03 0.28
C GLY A 343 -22.42 -6.22 0.02
N VAL A 344 -21.39 -6.01 -0.80
CA VAL A 344 -20.38 -7.02 -1.17
C VAL A 344 -19.20 -6.97 -0.21
N ILE A 345 -18.86 -8.11 0.38
CA ILE A 345 -17.60 -8.24 1.13
C ILE A 345 -16.45 -8.12 0.14
N THR A 346 -15.55 -7.18 0.43
CA THR A 346 -14.44 -6.80 -0.44
C THR A 346 -13.12 -6.98 0.32
N GLU A 347 -12.20 -7.70 -0.30
CA GLU A 347 -10.82 -7.90 0.14
C GLU A 347 -9.92 -7.02 -0.73
N VAL A 348 -9.13 -6.14 -0.12
CA VAL A 348 -8.18 -5.29 -0.84
C VAL A 348 -6.76 -5.51 -0.30
N THR A 349 -5.86 -5.99 -1.16
CA THR A 349 -4.45 -6.20 -0.82
C THR A 349 -3.56 -5.10 -1.40
N HIS A 350 -2.79 -4.43 -0.55
CA HIS A 350 -1.79 -3.47 -0.99
C HIS A 350 -0.44 -4.17 -1.21
N LEU A 351 0.02 -4.26 -2.47
CA LEU A 351 1.18 -5.10 -2.80
C LEU A 351 2.48 -4.57 -2.21
N THR A 352 2.60 -3.25 -1.99
CA THR A 352 3.80 -2.64 -1.43
C THR A 352 3.97 -2.93 0.04
N SER A 353 2.89 -2.80 0.80
CA SER A 353 2.90 -2.91 2.26
C SER A 353 2.51 -4.31 2.74
N SER A 354 2.13 -5.20 1.83
CA SER A 354 1.61 -6.54 2.13
C SER A 354 0.46 -6.54 3.14
N ARG A 355 -0.31 -5.45 3.18
CA ARG A 355 -1.46 -5.28 4.09
C ARG A 355 -2.75 -5.57 3.34
N THR A 356 -3.63 -6.33 3.98
CA THR A 356 -4.96 -6.64 3.46
C THR A 356 -6.03 -6.00 4.34
N LEU A 357 -7.02 -5.37 3.70
CA LEU A 357 -8.20 -4.81 4.35
C LEU A 357 -9.45 -5.54 3.89
N PHE A 358 -10.40 -5.72 4.81
CA PHE A 358 -11.71 -6.31 4.56
C PHE A 358 -12.79 -5.30 4.93
N PHE A 359 -13.72 -5.04 4.02
CA PHE A 359 -14.86 -4.14 4.27
C PHE A 359 -16.04 -4.50 3.37
N GLN A 360 -17.22 -3.97 3.69
CA GLN A 360 -18.43 -4.17 2.90
C GLN A 360 -18.69 -2.96 2.01
N LEU A 361 -18.82 -3.18 0.69
CA LEU A 361 -19.17 -2.15 -0.28
C LEU A 361 -20.68 -2.14 -0.54
N ALA A 362 -21.30 -0.98 -0.38
CA ALA A 362 -22.69 -0.75 -0.77
C ALA A 362 -22.87 -0.85 -2.30
N GLN A 363 -24.09 -1.18 -2.75
CA GLN A 363 -24.40 -1.33 -4.18
C GLN A 363 -24.25 -0.04 -4.98
N ASP A 364 -24.41 1.10 -4.30
CA ASP A 364 -24.36 2.44 -4.84
C ASP A 364 -23.03 3.16 -4.60
N ALA A 365 -22.03 2.44 -4.06
CA ALA A 365 -20.70 2.99 -3.80
C ALA A 365 -20.07 3.62 -5.05
N THR A 366 -19.49 4.80 -4.87
CA THR A 366 -18.75 5.56 -5.88
C THR A 366 -17.25 5.36 -5.72
N ILE A 367 -16.49 5.54 -6.80
CA ILE A 367 -15.05 5.25 -6.84
C ILE A 367 -14.24 6.25 -6.02
N ASP A 368 -14.61 7.53 -6.00
CA ASP A 368 -13.84 8.57 -5.34
C ASP A 368 -13.77 8.38 -3.80
N PRO A 369 -14.89 8.18 -3.08
CA PRO A 369 -14.85 7.87 -1.65
C PRO A 369 -14.08 6.59 -1.34
N LEU A 370 -14.20 5.57 -2.19
CA LEU A 370 -13.44 4.32 -2.04
C LEU A 370 -11.93 4.60 -2.12
N ILE A 371 -11.48 5.36 -3.11
CA ILE A 371 -10.06 5.69 -3.27
C ILE A 371 -9.55 6.57 -2.12
N ILE A 372 -10.32 7.58 -1.69
CA ILE A 372 -9.98 8.42 -0.54
C ILE A 372 -9.83 7.55 0.72
N TRP A 373 -10.78 6.66 0.97
CA TRP A 373 -10.74 5.76 2.11
C TRP A 373 -9.54 4.81 2.06
N LEU A 374 -9.21 4.27 0.87
CA LEU A 374 -8.04 3.40 0.69
C LEU A 374 -6.73 4.15 0.94
N ARG A 375 -6.60 5.41 0.46
CA ARG A 375 -5.43 6.27 0.73
C ARG A 375 -5.21 6.44 2.23
N LEU A 376 -6.27 6.80 2.96
CA LEU A 376 -6.23 6.98 4.41
C LEU A 376 -5.90 5.67 5.13
N SER A 377 -6.55 4.57 4.75
CA SER A 377 -6.42 3.28 5.44
C SER A 377 -5.03 2.65 5.25
N PHE A 378 -4.45 2.78 4.06
CA PHE A 378 -3.10 2.30 3.76
C PHE A 378 -2.01 3.33 4.07
N GLN A 379 -2.37 4.57 4.40
CA GLN A 379 -1.44 5.70 4.54
C GLN A 379 -0.58 5.91 3.28
N ASP A 380 -1.19 5.68 2.11
CA ASP A 380 -0.52 5.81 0.82
C ASP A 380 -1.24 6.87 -0.04
N PRO A 381 -0.67 8.08 -0.20
CA PRO A 381 -1.29 9.14 -0.98
C PRO A 381 -1.28 8.88 -2.50
N TYR A 382 -0.49 7.91 -2.98
CA TYR A 382 -0.31 7.60 -4.40
C TYR A 382 -1.36 6.63 -4.94
N ILE A 383 -2.22 6.06 -4.09
CA ILE A 383 -3.34 5.21 -4.55
C ILE A 383 -4.24 6.05 -5.46
N SER A 384 -4.36 5.67 -6.72
CA SER A 384 -5.24 6.33 -7.69
C SER A 384 -6.29 5.35 -8.19
N GLY A 385 -7.48 5.86 -8.55
CA GLY A 385 -8.55 5.08 -9.17
C GLY A 385 -8.14 4.36 -10.45
N MET A 386 -7.03 4.78 -11.07
CA MET A 386 -6.46 4.13 -12.26
C MET A 386 -5.60 2.90 -11.96
N VAL A 387 -5.16 2.73 -10.72
CA VAL A 387 -4.20 1.71 -10.31
C VAL A 387 -4.91 0.49 -9.72
N LEU A 388 -6.14 0.66 -9.22
CA LEU A 388 -6.90 -0.39 -8.56
C LEU A 388 -7.18 -1.54 -9.54
N GLN A 389 -6.75 -2.75 -9.19
CA GLN A 389 -7.03 -3.96 -9.97
C GLN A 389 -8.04 -4.82 -9.23
N TYR A 390 -8.96 -5.45 -9.95
CA TYR A 390 -9.88 -6.45 -9.41
C TYR A 390 -9.65 -7.80 -10.08
N LYS A 391 -9.96 -8.89 -9.37
CA LYS A 391 -9.88 -10.23 -9.91
C LYS A 391 -11.19 -10.55 -10.64
N GLY A 392 -11.11 -10.76 -11.95
CA GLY A 392 -12.25 -11.16 -12.77
C GLY A 392 -12.69 -12.60 -12.47
N LEU A 393 -13.86 -12.98 -12.99
CA LEU A 393 -14.37 -14.37 -12.90
C LEU A 393 -13.48 -15.38 -13.64
N ASP A 394 -12.69 -14.90 -14.60
CA ASP A 394 -11.65 -15.65 -15.29
C ASP A 394 -10.38 -15.86 -14.44
N GLY A 395 -10.36 -15.33 -13.21
CA GLY A 395 -9.20 -15.36 -12.32
C GLY A 395 -8.09 -14.38 -12.69
N LEU A 396 -8.27 -13.61 -13.77
CA LEU A 396 -7.30 -12.63 -14.25
C LEU A 396 -7.50 -11.29 -13.54
N TRP A 397 -6.38 -10.64 -13.21
CA TRP A 397 -6.39 -9.29 -12.64
C TRP A 397 -6.61 -8.25 -13.73
N LYS A 398 -7.62 -7.41 -13.56
CA LYS A 398 -8.03 -6.37 -14.51
C LYS A 398 -8.00 -5.01 -13.83
N CYS A 399 -7.58 -3.98 -14.55
CA CYS A 399 -7.65 -2.62 -14.04
C CYS A 399 -9.10 -2.16 -13.92
N LEU A 400 -9.45 -1.61 -12.77
CA LEU A 400 -10.68 -0.86 -12.58
C LEU A 400 -10.50 0.48 -13.28
N LEU A 401 -11.40 0.82 -14.20
CA LEU A 401 -11.38 2.14 -14.81
C LEU A 401 -11.85 3.17 -13.78
N ASN A 402 -11.25 4.36 -13.78
CA ASN A 402 -11.61 5.45 -12.87
C ASN A 402 -12.99 6.07 -13.24
N ARG A 403 -14.06 5.27 -13.15
CA ARG A 403 -15.44 5.60 -13.48
C ARG A 403 -16.38 4.78 -12.60
N ASP A 404 -17.40 5.42 -12.04
CA ASP A 404 -18.39 4.76 -11.18
C ASP A 404 -19.10 3.58 -11.86
N ASP A 405 -19.39 3.68 -13.16
CA ASP A 405 -20.02 2.61 -13.94
C ASP A 405 -19.22 1.31 -13.92
N SER A 406 -17.89 1.40 -13.84
CA SER A 406 -17.02 0.23 -13.82
C SER A 406 -17.07 -0.45 -12.45
N LEU A 407 -17.03 0.33 -11.37
CA LEU A 407 -17.18 -0.19 -10.01
C LEU A 407 -18.57 -0.81 -9.82
N ARG A 408 -19.64 -0.12 -10.22
CA ARG A 408 -21.03 -0.63 -10.16
C ARG A 408 -21.19 -1.94 -10.93
N ARG A 409 -20.58 -2.05 -12.12
CA ARG A 409 -20.60 -3.29 -12.91
C ARG A 409 -19.92 -4.44 -12.18
N VAL A 410 -18.75 -4.20 -11.59
CA VAL A 410 -18.00 -5.20 -10.83
C VAL A 410 -18.77 -5.64 -9.59
N ILE A 411 -19.30 -4.70 -8.80
CA ILE A 411 -20.13 -4.99 -7.62
C ILE A 411 -21.36 -5.82 -8.01
N LYS A 412 -22.09 -5.41 -9.05
CA LYS A 412 -23.29 -6.14 -9.54
C LYS A 412 -22.95 -7.56 -10.01
N GLN A 413 -21.82 -7.73 -10.70
CA GLN A 413 -21.34 -9.04 -11.16
C GLN A 413 -20.96 -9.94 -9.97
N THR A 414 -20.29 -9.39 -8.96
CA THR A 414 -19.91 -10.11 -7.74
C THR A 414 -21.12 -10.53 -6.91
N LEU A 415 -22.10 -9.63 -6.73
CA LEU A 415 -23.38 -9.96 -6.07
C LEU A 415 -24.13 -11.09 -6.77
N LYS A 416 -24.21 -11.04 -8.10
CA LYS A 416 -24.89 -12.07 -8.90
C LYS A 416 -24.30 -13.47 -8.67
N ASN A 417 -22.99 -13.55 -8.40
CA ASN A 417 -22.29 -14.82 -8.19
C ASN A 417 -22.09 -15.17 -6.70
N ASN A 418 -22.53 -14.30 -5.78
CA ASN A 418 -22.33 -14.44 -4.34
C ASN A 418 -20.86 -14.71 -3.96
N MET A 419 -19.92 -14.02 -4.62
CA MET A 419 -18.49 -14.15 -4.38
C MET A 419 -17.96 -12.97 -3.56
N MET A 420 -16.78 -13.12 -2.96
CA MET A 420 -16.04 -12.01 -2.37
C MET A 420 -15.33 -11.22 -3.47
N LEU A 421 -15.43 -9.90 -3.46
CA LEU A 421 -14.71 -9.04 -4.41
C LEU A 421 -13.24 -8.94 -3.99
N GLN A 422 -12.33 -9.49 -4.79
CA GLN A 422 -10.90 -9.36 -4.55
C GLN A 422 -10.32 -8.21 -5.38
N MET A 423 -9.67 -7.27 -4.71
CA MET A 423 -8.98 -6.15 -5.32
C MET A 423 -7.53 -6.07 -4.82
N ARG A 424 -6.69 -5.40 -5.59
CA ARG A 424 -5.31 -5.10 -5.19
C ARG A 424 -4.85 -3.73 -5.67
N VAL A 425 -3.93 -3.16 -4.91
CA VAL A 425 -3.25 -1.91 -5.24
C VAL A 425 -1.82 -2.26 -5.69
N PRO A 426 -1.54 -2.34 -7.00
CA PRO A 426 -0.19 -2.56 -7.52
C PRO A 426 0.67 -1.30 -7.41
N ARG A 427 1.99 -1.49 -7.46
CA ARG A 427 2.95 -0.38 -7.57
C ARG A 427 2.94 0.20 -8.99
N GLU A 428 3.30 1.47 -9.13
CA GLU A 428 3.52 2.07 -10.46
C GLU A 428 4.55 1.28 -11.29
N GLU A 429 5.59 0.76 -10.64
CA GLU A 429 6.61 -0.11 -11.26
C GLU A 429 6.05 -1.46 -11.73
N ASP A 430 5.03 -2.00 -11.05
CA ASP A 430 4.39 -3.27 -11.42
C ASP A 430 3.44 -3.13 -12.59
N LEU A 431 2.82 -1.95 -12.76
CA LEU A 431 2.02 -1.65 -13.93
C LEU A 431 2.88 -1.71 -15.21
N LEU A 432 4.12 -1.23 -15.13
CA LEU A 432 5.10 -1.26 -16.22
C LEU A 432 5.64 -2.66 -16.53
N SER A 433 5.78 -3.51 -15.52
CA SER A 433 6.33 -4.87 -15.69
C SER A 433 5.31 -5.86 -16.26
N SER A 434 4.01 -5.61 -16.09
CA SER A 434 2.92 -6.50 -16.55
C SER A 434 2.69 -6.55 -18.07
N GLY A 435 3.50 -5.84 -18.87
CA GLY A 435 3.36 -5.78 -20.32
C GLY A 435 2.26 -4.81 -20.81
N TYR A 436 1.57 -4.11 -19.91
CA TYR A 436 0.68 -2.99 -20.22
C TYR A 436 1.50 -1.73 -20.59
N MET A 437 2.17 -1.79 -21.75
CA MET A 437 2.92 -0.66 -22.34
C MET A 437 2.01 0.37 -23.04
N ASP A 438 0.72 0.44 -22.70
CA ASP A 438 -0.17 1.42 -23.32
C ASP A 438 0.14 2.82 -22.76
N ARG A 439 0.88 3.61 -23.56
CA ARG A 439 1.30 4.98 -23.24
C ARG A 439 0.14 5.89 -22.81
N ARG A 440 -1.10 5.54 -23.14
CA ARG A 440 -2.30 6.29 -22.72
C ARG A 440 -2.56 6.19 -21.22
N LEU A 441 -2.27 5.05 -20.59
CA LEU A 441 -2.42 4.89 -19.13
C LEU A 441 -1.31 5.64 -18.37
N LEU A 442 -0.09 5.65 -18.92
CA LEU A 442 1.05 6.40 -18.37
C LEU A 442 0.90 7.92 -18.49
N ALA A 443 0.12 8.41 -19.45
CA ALA A 443 -0.18 9.83 -19.58
C ALA A 443 -1.16 10.34 -18.51
N LEU A 444 -1.94 9.44 -17.90
CA LEU A 444 -3.00 9.79 -16.95
C LEU A 444 -2.57 9.62 -15.47
N THR A 445 -1.43 8.97 -15.19
CA THR A 445 -0.87 8.86 -13.84
C THR A 445 0.00 10.06 -13.44
N LYS A 446 0.33 10.96 -14.38
CA LYS A 446 1.06 12.17 -14.01
C LYS A 446 0.14 13.10 -13.22
N PRO A 447 0.49 13.50 -11.98
CA PRO A 447 -0.25 14.54 -11.30
C PRO A 447 -0.21 15.79 -12.17
N ASN A 448 -1.39 16.34 -12.50
CA ASN A 448 -1.47 17.69 -13.05
C ASN A 448 -0.92 18.63 -11.96
N ILE A 449 0.34 19.03 -12.12
CA ILE A 449 0.95 20.12 -11.37
C ILE A 449 0.51 21.44 -11.99
#